data_AF-A0A0Q8XDR0-F1
#
_entry.id   AF-A0A0Q8XDR0-F1
#
_cell.length_a   1.000
_cell.length_b   1.000
_cell.length_c   1.000
_cell.angle_alpha   90.00
_cell.angle_beta   90.00
_cell.angle_gamma   90.00
#
_symmetry.space_group_name_H-M   'P 1'
#
loop_
_entity.id
_entity.type
_entity.pdbx_description
1 polymer ?
#
loop_
_entity_poly.entity_id
_entity_poly.type
_entity_poly.pdbx_seq_one_letter_code
_entity_poly.pdbx_strand_id
1 'polypeptide(L)'
;MKVSVLDAKALRKALPRLIAKHDQIYMAVAWAHAGSVADKLIENKHKFRSVTVGLDFCATDPDFVDSLRKVPNAYVFKQSGACFHPKIYLFVTGQNAEAIVGSANFTSGGLGSNVEACLHLSCDAGEAVISELLATLESYAPDRQPVTKQLAEAYRRQADIAASRPRPPSPILPSDKAEFQRIDSDLLKMDWSAFMHEARKDPNHHFETRMRFLRYLQTLFARAQSFDALTVSEWKAVAGIVHPDAVADSGLEKYQIGWFGSMQGSGSFTKLIANKDGRIAKAIDCIPRRGPVAENDFNRFCALFESAFVGSARVGRTPTATRLLAMKRPDTFVCVNNGNKSSLAEALHFSPSTLRLDNYWERIIEPIRLAQWYNAPRPEGNDAEAWDGRAALLDAIYYH
;
A
#
# COMPACT_ATOMS: atom_id res chain seq x y z
N MET A 1 35.17 -24.62 -24.88
CA MET A 1 33.81 -24.29 -24.38
C MET A 1 32.78 -25.31 -24.84
N LYS A 2 31.90 -25.79 -23.94
CA LYS A 2 30.73 -26.64 -24.24
C LYS A 2 29.46 -25.82 -24.06
N VAL A 3 28.52 -25.93 -25.01
CA VAL A 3 27.26 -25.19 -25.02
C VAL A 3 26.09 -26.17 -25.14
N SER A 4 25.01 -25.91 -24.43
CA SER A 4 23.75 -26.65 -24.55
C SER A 4 22.55 -25.74 -24.29
N VAL A 5 21.36 -26.15 -24.74
CA VAL A 5 20.11 -25.43 -24.47
C VAL A 5 19.36 -26.17 -23.36
N LEU A 6 18.89 -25.43 -22.36
CA LEU A 6 18.05 -25.92 -21.27
C LEU A 6 16.65 -25.31 -21.38
N ASP A 7 15.64 -26.15 -21.24
CA ASP A 7 14.27 -25.73 -20.93
C ASP A 7 14.09 -25.55 -19.41
N ALA A 8 12.89 -25.16 -18.98
CA ALA A 8 12.55 -24.94 -17.57
C ALA A 8 12.83 -26.18 -16.68
N LYS A 9 12.53 -27.38 -17.17
CA LYS A 9 12.70 -28.63 -16.40
C LYS A 9 14.17 -29.03 -16.27
N ALA A 10 14.93 -28.89 -17.35
CA ALA A 10 16.37 -29.14 -17.36
C ALA A 10 17.08 -28.12 -16.47
N LEU A 11 16.67 -26.85 -16.51
CA LEU A 11 17.17 -25.78 -15.65
C LEU A 11 16.94 -26.09 -14.16
N ARG A 12 15.72 -26.49 -13.78
CA ARG A 12 15.39 -26.87 -12.39
C ARG A 12 16.28 -27.99 -11.85
N LYS A 13 16.71 -28.92 -12.71
CA LYS A 13 17.66 -29.99 -12.34
C LYS A 13 19.11 -29.49 -12.30
N ALA A 14 19.48 -28.61 -13.23
CA ALA A 14 20.84 -28.09 -13.35
C ALA A 14 21.23 -27.20 -12.16
N LEU A 15 20.35 -26.28 -11.73
CA LEU A 15 20.68 -25.28 -10.71
C LEU A 15 21.16 -25.91 -9.38
N PRO A 16 20.43 -26.84 -8.73
CA PRO A 16 20.90 -27.47 -7.49
C PRO A 16 22.27 -28.14 -7.63
N ARG A 17 22.53 -28.79 -8.77
CA ARG A 17 23.80 -29.44 -9.07
C ARG A 17 24.94 -28.43 -9.16
N LEU A 18 24.72 -27.30 -9.84
CA LEU A 18 25.73 -26.24 -10.00
C LEU A 18 26.01 -25.51 -8.68
N ILE A 19 24.95 -25.21 -7.91
CA ILE A 19 25.05 -24.63 -6.55
C ILE A 19 25.91 -25.52 -5.64
N ALA A 20 25.71 -26.84 -5.71
CA ALA A 20 26.49 -27.79 -4.91
C ALA A 20 27.95 -27.87 -5.39
N LYS A 21 28.17 -27.94 -6.71
CA LYS A 21 29.47 -28.20 -7.33
C LYS A 21 30.47 -27.05 -7.19
N HIS A 22 30.03 -25.81 -7.35
CA HIS A 22 30.93 -24.66 -7.46
C HIS A 22 31.10 -23.90 -6.12
N ASP A 23 32.15 -23.10 -6.00
CA ASP A 23 32.54 -22.38 -4.78
C ASP A 23 32.11 -20.91 -4.78
N GLN A 24 31.81 -20.37 -5.96
CA GLN A 24 31.35 -19.00 -6.14
C GLN A 24 30.04 -18.98 -6.92
N ILE A 25 29.08 -18.22 -6.41
CA ILE A 25 27.77 -18.04 -7.02
C ILE A 25 27.55 -16.55 -7.31
N TYR A 26 27.22 -16.27 -8.56
CA TYR A 26 26.71 -14.99 -9.02
C TYR A 26 25.33 -15.21 -9.64
N MET A 27 24.40 -14.31 -9.37
CA MET A 27 23.05 -14.38 -9.90
C MET A 27 22.51 -12.96 -10.11
N ALA A 28 21.84 -12.74 -11.24
CA ALA A 28 21.01 -11.57 -11.47
C ALA A 28 19.72 -12.00 -12.15
N VAL A 29 18.61 -11.93 -11.43
CA VAL A 29 17.28 -12.34 -11.90
C VAL A 29 16.25 -11.27 -11.67
N ALA A 30 15.32 -11.08 -12.62
CA ALA A 30 14.22 -10.14 -12.48
C ALA A 30 13.36 -10.48 -11.28
N TRP A 31 12.99 -11.76 -11.16
CA TRP A 31 12.10 -12.25 -10.11
C TRP A 31 12.59 -13.58 -9.53
N ALA A 32 12.31 -13.77 -8.25
CA ALA A 32 12.65 -14.99 -7.52
C ALA A 32 11.48 -15.43 -6.61
N HIS A 33 11.24 -16.74 -6.53
CA HIS A 33 10.23 -17.34 -5.62
C HIS A 33 10.89 -18.24 -4.59
N ALA A 34 10.27 -18.37 -3.41
CA ALA A 34 10.68 -19.37 -2.44
C ALA A 34 10.38 -20.79 -2.96
N GLY A 35 11.03 -21.79 -2.36
CA GLY A 35 10.86 -23.21 -2.71
C GLY A 35 12.18 -23.96 -2.76
N SER A 36 12.16 -25.24 -3.12
CA SER A 36 13.29 -26.15 -2.87
C SER A 36 14.61 -25.77 -3.55
N VAL A 37 14.57 -25.14 -4.72
CA VAL A 37 15.80 -24.63 -5.38
C VAL A 37 16.31 -23.37 -4.67
N ALA A 38 15.42 -22.52 -4.20
CA ALA A 38 15.76 -21.36 -3.37
C ALA A 38 16.37 -21.79 -2.04
N ASP A 39 15.77 -22.76 -1.36
CA ASP A 39 16.30 -23.34 -0.12
C ASP A 39 17.73 -23.82 -0.34
N LYS A 40 17.97 -24.54 -1.45
CA LYS A 40 19.32 -25.02 -1.79
C LYS A 40 20.32 -23.90 -2.04
N LEU A 41 19.88 -22.83 -2.70
CA LEU A 41 20.69 -21.62 -2.93
C LEU A 41 21.06 -20.96 -1.59
N ILE A 42 20.09 -20.80 -0.68
CA ILE A 42 20.27 -20.15 0.63
C ILE A 42 21.13 -20.99 1.59
N GLU A 43 21.02 -22.32 1.56
CA GLU A 43 21.94 -23.23 2.27
C GLU A 43 23.41 -22.98 1.89
N ASN A 44 23.65 -22.53 0.65
CA ASN A 44 24.98 -22.28 0.09
C ASN A 44 25.34 -20.78 0.06
N LYS A 45 24.67 -19.94 0.85
CA LYS A 45 24.89 -18.49 0.89
C LYS A 45 26.32 -18.03 1.17
N HIS A 46 27.13 -18.85 1.83
CA HIS A 46 28.56 -18.58 2.06
C HIS A 46 29.37 -18.49 0.75
N LYS A 47 28.83 -19.01 -0.37
CA LYS A 47 29.43 -18.99 -1.70
C LYS A 47 29.05 -17.75 -2.51
N PHE A 48 28.16 -16.89 -2.01
CA PHE A 48 27.67 -15.74 -2.78
C PHE A 48 28.77 -14.72 -3.00
N ARG A 49 28.93 -14.32 -4.26
CA ARG A 49 29.81 -13.22 -4.68
C ARG A 49 29.02 -12.01 -5.15
N SER A 50 27.91 -12.24 -5.85
CA SER A 50 26.90 -11.22 -6.09
C SER A 50 25.57 -11.87 -6.50
N VAL A 51 24.59 -11.85 -5.60
CA VAL A 51 23.24 -12.35 -5.84
C VAL A 51 22.27 -11.17 -5.81
N THR A 52 21.72 -10.81 -6.96
CA THR A 52 20.84 -9.65 -7.14
C THR A 52 19.48 -10.08 -7.66
N VAL A 53 18.41 -9.62 -7.00
CA VAL A 53 17.02 -9.86 -7.45
C VAL A 53 16.26 -8.56 -7.66
N GLY A 54 15.44 -8.49 -8.70
CA GLY A 54 14.51 -7.39 -8.92
C GLY A 54 13.26 -7.52 -8.04
N LEU A 55 12.60 -6.40 -7.79
CA LEU A 55 11.35 -6.35 -7.01
C LEU A 55 10.19 -5.72 -7.80
N ASP A 56 10.40 -5.38 -9.08
CA ASP A 56 9.39 -4.76 -9.94
C ASP A 56 8.08 -5.56 -9.95
N PHE A 57 6.98 -4.82 -9.98
CA PHE A 57 5.61 -5.37 -9.94
C PHE A 57 5.30 -6.23 -8.71
N CYS A 58 6.10 -6.15 -7.65
CA CYS A 58 5.98 -7.03 -6.50
C CYS A 58 5.96 -8.53 -6.89
N ALA A 59 6.66 -8.91 -7.96
CA ALA A 59 6.59 -10.26 -8.51
C ALA A 59 7.56 -11.27 -7.87
N THR A 60 8.55 -10.78 -7.11
CA THR A 60 9.40 -11.60 -6.26
C THR A 60 8.65 -11.98 -4.99
N ASP A 61 8.78 -13.23 -4.58
CA ASP A 61 8.11 -13.73 -3.38
C ASP A 61 8.70 -13.05 -2.13
N PRO A 62 7.87 -12.45 -1.25
CA PRO A 62 8.35 -11.83 -0.03
C PRO A 62 9.07 -12.82 0.90
N ASP A 63 8.73 -14.12 0.87
CA ASP A 63 9.44 -15.14 1.65
C ASP A 63 10.88 -15.35 1.13
N PHE A 64 11.06 -15.25 -0.19
CA PHE A 64 12.40 -15.27 -0.79
C PHE A 64 13.20 -14.04 -0.36
N VAL A 65 12.61 -12.84 -0.38
CA VAL A 65 13.28 -11.61 0.09
C VAL A 65 13.68 -11.72 1.55
N ASP A 66 12.82 -12.24 2.42
CA ASP A 66 13.15 -12.44 3.83
C ASP A 66 14.31 -13.41 4.03
N SER A 67 14.44 -14.44 3.19
CA SER A 67 15.55 -15.40 3.25
C SER A 67 16.93 -14.77 2.94
N LEU A 68 16.96 -13.63 2.23
CA LEU A 68 18.19 -12.88 1.90
C LEU A 68 18.63 -11.91 2.99
N ARG A 69 17.85 -11.75 4.08
CA ARG A 69 18.19 -10.82 5.15
C ARG A 69 19.53 -11.15 5.79
N LYS A 70 20.38 -10.13 5.91
CA LYS A 70 21.74 -10.24 6.48
C LYS A 70 22.62 -11.29 5.76
N VAL A 71 22.28 -11.66 4.53
CA VAL A 71 23.11 -12.54 3.71
C VAL A 71 24.17 -11.68 3.01
N PRO A 72 25.47 -11.90 3.24
CA PRO A 72 26.52 -11.18 2.53
C PRO A 72 26.39 -11.36 1.02
N ASN A 73 26.67 -10.30 0.26
CA ASN A 73 26.62 -10.29 -1.20
C ASN A 73 25.24 -10.64 -1.80
N ALA A 74 24.16 -10.52 -1.02
CA ALA A 74 22.79 -10.59 -1.50
C ALA A 74 22.14 -9.20 -1.53
N TYR A 75 21.49 -8.88 -2.63
CA TYR A 75 20.99 -7.55 -2.93
C TYR A 75 19.61 -7.61 -3.60
N VAL A 76 18.86 -6.54 -3.40
CA VAL A 76 17.75 -6.18 -4.29
C VAL A 76 18.21 -5.06 -5.21
N PHE A 77 17.68 -5.02 -6.43
CA PHE A 77 17.97 -3.97 -7.40
C PHE A 77 16.82 -2.96 -7.45
N LYS A 78 17.16 -1.67 -7.55
CA LYS A 78 16.19 -0.61 -7.82
C LYS A 78 16.81 0.56 -8.55
N GLN A 79 16.24 0.87 -9.70
CA GLN A 79 16.54 2.06 -10.49
C GLN A 79 15.21 2.73 -10.88
N SER A 80 15.14 4.05 -10.78
CA SER A 80 13.92 4.79 -11.14
C SER A 80 13.65 4.69 -12.65
N GLY A 81 12.39 4.42 -13.01
CA GLY A 81 11.94 4.39 -14.41
C GLY A 81 12.39 3.18 -15.25
N ALA A 82 13.10 2.21 -14.66
CA ALA A 82 13.59 1.03 -15.37
C ALA A 82 13.22 -0.26 -14.63
N CYS A 83 12.78 -1.27 -15.39
CA CYS A 83 12.55 -2.61 -14.85
C CYS A 83 13.85 -3.43 -14.89
N PHE A 84 14.22 -4.03 -13.76
CA PHE A 84 15.33 -4.96 -13.69
C PHE A 84 14.93 -6.31 -14.27
N HIS A 85 15.42 -6.64 -15.47
CA HIS A 85 14.99 -7.84 -16.18
C HIS A 85 16.07 -8.88 -16.63
N PRO A 86 17.30 -8.94 -16.05
CA PRO A 86 18.23 -10.00 -16.40
C PRO A 86 17.76 -11.37 -15.91
N LYS A 87 18.30 -12.46 -16.49
CA LYS A 87 18.24 -13.83 -15.97
C LYS A 87 19.58 -14.53 -16.20
N ILE A 88 20.51 -14.28 -15.29
CA ILE A 88 21.89 -14.74 -15.35
C ILE A 88 22.18 -15.55 -14.09
N TYR A 89 22.72 -16.76 -14.27
CA TYR A 89 23.24 -17.62 -13.21
C TYR A 89 24.68 -17.98 -13.59
N LEU A 90 25.65 -17.65 -12.74
CA LEU A 90 27.07 -17.91 -13.01
C LEU A 90 27.71 -18.58 -11.79
N PHE A 91 28.45 -19.65 -12.06
CA PHE A 91 29.09 -20.52 -11.08
C PHE A 91 30.56 -20.70 -11.41
N VAL A 92 31.47 -20.51 -10.45
CA VAL A 92 32.93 -20.55 -10.69
C VAL A 92 33.64 -21.34 -9.58
N THR A 93 34.58 -22.21 -9.97
CA THR A 93 35.53 -22.91 -9.09
C THR A 93 36.88 -23.03 -9.77
N GLY A 94 37.90 -22.36 -9.24
CA GLY A 94 39.23 -22.34 -9.84
C GLY A 94 39.15 -21.88 -11.30
N GLN A 95 39.66 -22.71 -12.22
CA GLN A 95 39.62 -22.45 -13.66
C GLN A 95 38.32 -22.92 -14.33
N ASN A 96 37.34 -23.48 -13.61
CA ASN A 96 36.10 -23.96 -14.20
C ASN A 96 34.96 -22.97 -13.96
N ALA A 97 34.25 -22.60 -15.04
CA ALA A 97 33.05 -21.79 -14.98
C ALA A 97 31.86 -22.48 -15.68
N GLU A 98 30.68 -22.35 -15.09
CA GLU A 98 29.42 -22.70 -15.73
C GLU A 98 28.45 -21.53 -15.62
N ALA A 99 27.85 -21.13 -16.75
CA ALA A 99 26.90 -20.02 -16.81
C ALA A 99 25.60 -20.44 -17.48
N ILE A 100 24.49 -19.92 -17.00
CA ILE A 100 23.17 -20.08 -17.61
C ILE A 100 22.58 -18.70 -17.83
N VAL A 101 22.25 -18.40 -19.09
CA VAL A 101 21.64 -17.12 -19.50
C VAL A 101 20.45 -17.40 -20.42
N GLY A 102 19.31 -16.79 -20.17
CA GLY A 102 18.12 -17.05 -20.99
C GLY A 102 16.87 -16.32 -20.54
N SER A 103 15.71 -16.91 -20.81
CA SER A 103 14.40 -16.33 -20.48
C SER A 103 13.91 -16.63 -19.06
N ALA A 104 14.45 -17.69 -18.42
CA ALA A 104 13.92 -18.22 -17.17
C ALA A 104 14.33 -17.44 -15.92
N ASN A 105 13.36 -16.77 -15.29
CA ASN A 105 13.52 -16.22 -13.94
C ASN A 105 13.57 -17.33 -12.87
N PHE A 106 14.02 -17.00 -11.66
CA PHE A 106 14.14 -17.92 -10.53
C PHE A 106 12.80 -18.15 -9.82
N THR A 107 11.75 -18.43 -10.60
CA THR A 107 10.35 -18.50 -10.16
C THR A 107 9.82 -19.92 -10.34
N SER A 108 8.69 -20.25 -9.71
CA SER A 108 8.05 -21.56 -9.92
C SER A 108 7.70 -21.81 -11.39
N GLY A 109 7.30 -20.76 -12.12
CA GLY A 109 7.04 -20.82 -13.56
C GLY A 109 8.31 -21.03 -14.39
N GLY A 110 9.34 -20.19 -14.20
CA GLY A 110 10.60 -20.26 -14.94
C GLY A 110 11.43 -21.52 -14.68
N LEU A 111 11.23 -22.15 -13.52
CA LEU A 111 11.82 -23.46 -13.18
C LEU A 111 10.83 -24.62 -13.36
N GLY A 112 9.70 -24.40 -14.04
CA GLY A 112 8.60 -25.37 -14.07
C GLY A 112 7.80 -25.34 -15.36
N SER A 113 6.65 -24.68 -15.31
CA SER A 113 5.60 -24.77 -16.33
C SER A 113 5.84 -23.91 -17.57
N ASN A 114 6.69 -22.89 -17.48
CA ASN A 114 6.91 -21.98 -18.59
C ASN A 114 7.66 -22.66 -19.73
N VAL A 115 7.41 -22.19 -20.95
CA VAL A 115 8.24 -22.51 -22.11
C VAL A 115 9.44 -21.57 -22.08
N GLU A 116 10.61 -22.11 -21.74
CA GLU A 116 11.83 -21.34 -21.52
C GLU A 116 12.95 -21.81 -22.45
N ALA A 117 13.86 -20.89 -22.80
CA ALA A 117 15.07 -21.18 -23.52
C ALA A 117 16.27 -20.52 -22.82
N CYS A 118 17.20 -21.35 -22.37
CA CYS A 118 18.42 -20.90 -21.71
C CYS A 118 19.65 -21.54 -22.34
N LEU A 119 20.69 -20.75 -22.59
CA LEU A 119 22.00 -21.26 -22.95
C LEU A 119 22.76 -21.63 -21.68
N HIS A 120 23.21 -22.88 -21.59
CA HIS A 120 24.14 -23.35 -20.57
C HIS A 120 25.53 -23.52 -21.17
N LEU A 121 26.47 -22.75 -20.63
CA LEU A 121 27.88 -22.72 -21.00
C LEU A 121 28.69 -23.43 -19.92
N SER A 122 29.65 -24.25 -20.34
CA SER A 122 30.69 -24.82 -19.48
C SER A 122 32.04 -24.61 -20.14
N CYS A 123 32.93 -23.86 -19.48
CA CYS A 123 34.20 -23.43 -20.05
C CYS A 123 35.24 -23.11 -18.98
N ASP A 124 36.41 -22.71 -19.45
CA ASP A 124 37.45 -22.15 -18.59
C ASP A 124 37.01 -20.77 -18.06
N ALA A 125 37.40 -20.43 -16.83
CA ALA A 125 37.04 -19.17 -16.18
C ALA A 125 37.75 -17.95 -16.82
N GLY A 126 38.86 -18.16 -17.54
CA GLY A 126 39.58 -17.14 -18.29
C GLY A 126 39.00 -16.82 -19.66
N GLU A 127 37.94 -17.50 -20.10
CA GLU A 127 37.26 -17.23 -21.36
C GLU A 127 36.56 -15.86 -21.33
N ALA A 128 36.63 -15.10 -22.44
CA ALA A 128 36.13 -13.72 -22.51
C ALA A 128 34.67 -13.58 -22.08
N VAL A 129 33.82 -14.55 -22.42
CA VAL A 129 32.39 -14.57 -22.03
C VAL A 129 32.20 -14.53 -20.51
N ILE A 130 33.09 -15.15 -19.73
CA ILE A 130 33.00 -15.13 -18.27
C ILE A 130 33.35 -13.74 -17.73
N SER A 131 34.39 -13.12 -18.27
CA SER A 131 34.76 -11.74 -17.93
C SER A 131 33.65 -10.74 -18.29
N GLU A 132 33.00 -10.89 -19.44
CA GLU A 132 31.86 -10.06 -19.85
C GLU A 132 30.65 -10.24 -18.93
N LEU A 133 30.33 -11.48 -18.53
CA LEU A 133 29.25 -11.75 -17.58
C LEU A 133 29.54 -11.14 -16.21
N LEU A 134 30.78 -11.27 -15.71
CA LEU A 134 31.19 -10.65 -14.46
C LEU A 134 31.12 -9.12 -14.53
N ALA A 135 31.59 -8.51 -15.62
CA ALA A 135 31.48 -7.07 -15.84
C ALA A 135 30.02 -6.60 -15.91
N THR A 136 29.17 -7.36 -16.60
CA THR A 136 27.72 -7.10 -16.67
C THR A 136 27.08 -7.15 -15.29
N LEU A 137 27.38 -8.20 -14.51
CA LEU A 137 26.92 -8.30 -13.14
C LEU A 137 27.42 -7.11 -12.32
N GLU A 138 28.70 -6.74 -12.41
CA GLU A 138 29.24 -5.62 -11.64
C GLU A 138 28.62 -4.27 -12.02
N SER A 139 28.20 -4.09 -13.27
CA SER A 139 27.52 -2.86 -13.71
C SER A 139 26.23 -2.54 -12.93
N TYR A 140 25.62 -3.53 -12.26
CA TYR A 140 24.44 -3.33 -11.42
C TYR A 140 24.76 -2.78 -10.03
N ALA A 141 26.03 -2.74 -9.62
CA ALA A 141 26.44 -2.33 -8.28
C ALA A 141 25.89 -0.98 -7.78
N PRO A 142 25.80 0.09 -8.61
CA PRO A 142 25.29 1.39 -8.16
C PRO A 142 23.83 1.37 -7.66
N ASP A 143 23.02 0.46 -8.17
CA ASP A 143 21.57 0.39 -7.92
C ASP A 143 21.19 -0.79 -6.99
N ARG A 144 22.19 -1.49 -6.45
CA ARG A 144 22.00 -2.57 -5.47
C ARG A 144 21.79 -2.02 -4.07
N GLN A 145 20.90 -2.66 -3.33
CA GLN A 145 20.68 -2.42 -1.91
C GLN A 145 20.79 -3.73 -1.13
N PRO A 146 21.52 -3.75 0.00
CA PRO A 146 21.52 -4.90 0.88
C PRO A 146 20.11 -5.13 1.46
N VAL A 147 19.75 -6.40 1.69
CA VAL A 147 18.44 -6.75 2.22
C VAL A 147 18.41 -6.54 3.74
N THR A 148 17.91 -5.37 4.16
CA THR A 148 17.69 -5.04 5.58
C THR A 148 16.34 -5.56 6.07
N LYS A 149 16.17 -5.62 7.41
CA LYS A 149 14.87 -5.95 8.03
C LYS A 149 13.77 -4.97 7.57
N GLN A 150 14.07 -3.67 7.59
CA GLN A 150 13.15 -2.60 7.19
C GLN A 150 12.71 -2.73 5.72
N LEU A 151 13.66 -3.03 4.82
CA LEU A 151 13.37 -3.24 3.40
C LEU A 151 12.44 -4.44 3.20
N ALA A 152 12.77 -5.58 3.79
CA ALA A 152 12.00 -6.80 3.62
C ALA A 152 10.57 -6.67 4.18
N GLU A 153 10.41 -6.05 5.36
CA GLU A 153 9.11 -5.79 5.97
C GLU A 153 8.26 -4.80 5.16
N ALA A 154 8.87 -3.74 4.62
CA ALA A 154 8.17 -2.79 3.76
C ALA A 154 7.79 -3.41 2.41
N TYR A 155 8.64 -4.26 1.84
CA TYR A 155 8.33 -4.98 0.61
C TYR A 155 7.17 -5.96 0.81
N ARG A 156 7.19 -6.75 1.90
CA ARG A 156 6.12 -7.71 2.22
C ARG A 156 4.76 -7.03 2.30
N ARG A 157 4.63 -5.92 3.05
CA ARG A 157 3.38 -5.13 3.12
C ARG A 157 2.87 -4.73 1.73
N GLN A 158 3.77 -4.26 0.87
CA GLN A 158 3.41 -3.86 -0.49
C GLN A 158 3.04 -5.06 -1.38
N ALA A 159 3.72 -6.20 -1.22
CA ALA A 159 3.47 -7.43 -1.96
C ALA A 159 2.10 -8.04 -1.60
N ASP A 160 1.75 -8.08 -0.31
CA ASP A 160 0.46 -8.60 0.16
C ASP A 160 -0.71 -7.81 -0.44
N ILE A 161 -0.55 -6.49 -0.59
CA ILE A 161 -1.55 -5.61 -1.19
C ILE A 161 -1.56 -5.76 -2.71
N ALA A 162 -0.38 -5.85 -3.32
CA ALA A 162 -0.20 -6.07 -4.75
C ALA A 162 -0.87 -7.37 -5.23
N ALA A 163 -0.88 -8.43 -4.41
CA ALA A 163 -1.50 -9.72 -4.74
C ALA A 163 -3.00 -9.61 -5.07
N SER A 164 -3.69 -8.59 -4.55
CA SER A 164 -5.10 -8.30 -4.84
C SER A 164 -5.33 -7.44 -6.09
N ARG A 165 -4.26 -6.97 -6.75
CA ARG A 165 -4.32 -6.02 -7.88
C ARG A 165 -3.87 -6.68 -9.19
N PRO A 166 -4.57 -6.43 -10.31
CA PRO A 166 -4.19 -7.00 -11.60
C PRO A 166 -2.89 -6.42 -12.18
N ARG A 167 -2.52 -5.19 -11.78
CA ARG A 167 -1.26 -4.51 -12.17
C ARG A 167 -0.70 -3.75 -10.96
N PRO A 168 0.09 -4.40 -10.11
CA PRO A 168 0.71 -3.72 -8.99
C PRO A 168 1.81 -2.74 -9.47
N PRO A 169 1.93 -1.57 -8.83
CA PRO A 169 3.06 -0.67 -9.09
C PRO A 169 4.37 -1.30 -8.62
N SER A 170 5.51 -0.79 -9.10
CA SER A 170 6.80 -1.15 -8.52
C SER A 170 6.85 -0.70 -7.05
N PRO A 171 7.45 -1.50 -6.16
CA PRO A 171 7.50 -1.19 -4.75
C PRO A 171 8.37 0.05 -4.50
N ILE A 172 7.99 0.81 -3.49
CA ILE A 172 8.77 1.89 -2.90
C ILE A 172 9.78 1.25 -1.94
N LEU A 173 11.07 1.48 -2.16
CA LEU A 173 12.17 0.92 -1.37
C LEU A 173 12.90 2.01 -0.59
N PRO A 174 13.74 1.68 0.41
CA PRO A 174 14.49 2.68 1.18
C PRO A 174 15.38 3.63 0.36
N SER A 175 15.79 3.23 -0.85
CA SER A 175 16.46 4.12 -1.82
C SER A 175 15.57 5.30 -2.26
N ASP A 176 14.25 5.12 -2.31
CA ASP A 176 13.25 6.14 -2.65
C ASP A 176 12.95 6.99 -1.42
N LYS A 177 13.97 7.70 -0.89
CA LYS A 177 13.96 8.26 0.48
C LYS A 177 12.68 9.03 0.85
N ALA A 178 12.19 9.90 -0.04
CA ALA A 178 11.04 10.76 0.26
C ALA A 178 9.72 9.98 0.27
N GLU A 179 9.53 9.09 -0.69
CA GLU A 179 8.37 8.22 -0.82
C GLU A 179 8.36 7.15 0.28
N PHE A 180 9.53 6.59 0.60
CA PHE A 180 9.68 5.54 1.60
C PHE A 180 9.30 6.01 3.00
N GLN A 181 9.69 7.24 3.37
CA GLN A 181 9.29 7.83 4.66
C GLN A 181 7.77 7.86 4.83
N ARG A 182 7.01 8.17 3.78
CA ARG A 182 5.54 8.21 3.82
C ARG A 182 4.91 6.84 4.12
N ILE A 183 5.58 5.74 3.78
CA ILE A 183 5.04 4.38 3.89
C ILE A 183 5.65 3.57 5.04
N ASP A 184 6.60 4.16 5.78
CA ASP A 184 7.35 3.49 6.85
C ASP A 184 7.17 4.12 8.24
N SER A 185 6.08 4.86 8.45
CA SER A 185 5.76 5.43 9.76
C SER A 185 5.18 4.40 10.74
N ASP A 186 5.20 4.74 12.03
CA ASP A 186 4.67 3.88 13.09
C ASP A 186 3.18 3.59 12.89
N LEU A 187 2.41 4.57 12.41
CA LEU A 187 0.99 4.41 12.07
C LEU A 187 0.76 3.24 11.12
N LEU A 188 1.60 3.11 10.08
CA LEU A 188 1.42 2.07 9.07
C LEU A 188 1.90 0.70 9.56
N LYS A 189 2.79 0.68 10.55
CA LYS A 189 3.36 -0.55 11.13
C LYS A 189 2.51 -1.13 12.26
N MET A 190 1.62 -0.36 12.88
CA MET A 190 0.73 -0.84 13.93
C MET A 190 -0.12 -2.02 13.44
N ASP A 191 -0.09 -3.12 14.19
CA ASP A 191 -1.06 -4.18 14.04
C ASP A 191 -2.45 -3.72 14.53
N TRP A 192 -3.47 -4.57 14.31
CA TRP A 192 -4.84 -4.25 14.70
C TRP A 192 -5.00 -3.99 16.22
N SER A 193 -4.29 -4.75 17.06
CA SER A 193 -4.40 -4.62 18.52
C SER A 193 -3.81 -3.30 19.00
N ALA A 194 -2.65 -2.91 18.48
CA ALA A 194 -2.02 -1.63 18.77
C ALA A 194 -2.88 -0.46 18.28
N PHE A 195 -3.42 -0.55 17.06
CA PHE A 195 -4.34 0.45 16.51
C PHE A 195 -5.57 0.64 17.42
N MET A 196 -6.20 -0.45 17.85
CA MET A 196 -7.36 -0.38 18.73
C MET A 196 -7.01 0.15 20.13
N HIS A 197 -5.83 -0.19 20.64
CA HIS A 197 -5.35 0.36 21.90
C HIS A 197 -5.24 1.90 21.82
N GLU A 198 -4.60 2.43 20.78
CA GLU A 198 -4.50 3.88 20.57
C GLU A 198 -5.87 4.52 20.34
N ALA A 199 -6.71 3.94 19.49
CA ALA A 199 -8.04 4.48 19.20
C ALA A 199 -8.94 4.53 20.45
N ARG A 200 -8.82 3.57 21.38
CA ARG A 200 -9.63 3.55 22.62
C ARG A 200 -9.16 4.54 23.67
N LYS A 201 -7.92 5.05 23.61
CA LYS A 201 -7.46 6.10 24.53
C LYS A 201 -8.30 7.37 24.39
N ASP A 202 -8.64 7.72 23.15
CA ASP A 202 -9.52 8.82 22.74
C ASP A 202 -9.69 9.94 23.77
N PRO A 203 -8.61 10.70 24.05
CA PRO A 203 -8.57 11.59 25.21
C PRO A 203 -9.59 12.74 25.11
N ASN A 204 -10.06 13.03 23.90
CA ASN A 204 -10.90 14.20 23.62
C ASN A 204 -12.36 13.84 23.34
N HIS A 205 -12.63 12.68 22.74
CA HIS A 205 -13.97 12.34 22.25
C HIS A 205 -14.33 10.88 22.54
N HIS A 206 -14.46 10.48 23.82
CA HIS A 206 -14.89 9.13 24.29
C HIS A 206 -15.25 8.12 23.18
N PHE A 207 -14.36 7.15 22.94
CA PHE A 207 -14.45 6.15 21.86
C PHE A 207 -15.86 5.55 21.65
N GLU A 208 -16.54 5.14 22.72
CA GLU A 208 -17.87 4.52 22.64
C GLU A 208 -18.94 5.44 22.03
N THR A 209 -18.83 6.75 22.26
CA THR A 209 -19.75 7.74 21.70
C THR A 209 -19.47 7.98 20.21
N ARG A 210 -18.20 7.93 19.77
CA ARG A 210 -17.83 7.92 18.35
C ARG A 210 -18.43 6.71 17.64
N MET A 211 -18.26 5.52 18.22
CA MET A 211 -18.79 4.27 17.67
C MET A 211 -20.31 4.31 17.54
N ARG A 212 -21.01 4.79 18.59
CA ARG A 212 -22.46 4.97 18.55
C ARG A 212 -22.91 5.91 17.43
N PHE A 213 -22.15 6.97 17.17
CA PHE A 213 -22.45 7.90 16.09
C PHE A 213 -22.18 7.31 14.71
N LEU A 214 -21.05 6.64 14.50
CA LEU A 214 -20.78 5.90 13.25
C LEU A 214 -21.87 4.88 12.96
N ARG A 215 -22.29 4.09 13.97
CA ARG A 215 -23.40 3.14 13.85
C ARG A 215 -24.66 3.81 13.34
N TYR A 216 -25.03 4.94 13.93
CA TYR A 216 -26.21 5.69 13.51
C TYR A 216 -26.11 6.11 12.05
N LEU A 217 -24.99 6.72 11.63
CA LEU A 217 -24.77 7.16 10.25
C LEU A 217 -24.83 5.99 9.26
N GLN A 218 -24.29 4.84 9.63
CA GLN A 218 -24.39 3.64 8.80
C GLN A 218 -25.83 3.16 8.63
N THR A 219 -26.72 3.33 9.62
CA THR A 219 -28.16 3.03 9.42
C THR A 219 -28.83 3.97 8.42
N LEU A 220 -28.45 5.25 8.39
CA LEU A 220 -28.95 6.23 7.41
C LEU A 220 -28.58 5.84 5.98
N PHE A 221 -27.31 5.54 5.74
CA PHE A 221 -26.86 5.06 4.43
C PHE A 221 -27.36 3.66 4.12
N ALA A 222 -27.82 2.93 5.14
CA ALA A 222 -28.38 1.60 4.93
C ALA A 222 -29.80 1.60 4.39
N ARG A 223 -30.64 2.49 4.93
CA ARG A 223 -32.07 2.58 4.63
C ARG A 223 -32.39 3.40 3.38
N ALA A 224 -31.54 4.35 2.99
CA ALA A 224 -31.77 5.21 1.85
C ALA A 224 -30.98 4.75 0.62
N GLN A 225 -31.64 4.67 -0.54
CA GLN A 225 -30.96 4.38 -1.81
C GLN A 225 -30.11 5.55 -2.30
N SER A 226 -30.54 6.78 -2.00
CA SER A 226 -29.84 8.02 -2.33
C SER A 226 -29.76 8.91 -1.09
N PHE A 227 -28.67 9.67 -0.97
CA PHE A 227 -28.52 10.68 0.07
C PHE A 227 -29.64 11.73 0.03
N ASP A 228 -30.20 12.02 -1.14
CA ASP A 228 -31.30 12.96 -1.31
C ASP A 228 -32.59 12.53 -0.61
N ALA A 229 -32.77 11.23 -0.36
CA ALA A 229 -33.95 10.73 0.35
C ALA A 229 -33.92 11.01 1.87
N LEU A 230 -32.77 11.42 2.42
CA LEU A 230 -32.62 11.71 3.84
C LEU A 230 -33.26 13.06 4.22
N THR A 231 -33.64 13.21 5.50
CA THR A 231 -34.19 14.47 6.01
C THR A 231 -33.11 15.56 6.11
N VAL A 232 -33.51 16.82 6.21
CA VAL A 232 -32.56 17.94 6.39
C VAL A 232 -31.73 17.76 7.67
N SER A 233 -32.32 17.26 8.76
CA SER A 233 -31.60 16.99 10.02
C SER A 233 -30.55 15.89 9.86
N GLU A 234 -30.84 14.86 9.07
CA GLU A 234 -29.88 13.79 8.76
C GLU A 234 -28.75 14.26 7.85
N TRP A 235 -29.07 15.11 6.87
CA TRP A 235 -28.07 15.83 6.06
C TRP A 235 -27.10 16.62 6.94
N LYS A 236 -27.64 17.37 7.91
CA LYS A 236 -26.84 18.13 8.88
C LYS A 236 -25.99 17.22 9.78
N ALA A 237 -26.52 16.07 10.22
CA ALA A 237 -25.76 15.11 11.03
C ALA A 237 -24.56 14.52 10.26
N VAL A 238 -24.78 14.08 9.02
CA VAL A 238 -23.71 13.59 8.13
C VAL A 238 -22.69 14.70 7.87
N ALA A 239 -23.15 15.93 7.63
CA ALA A 239 -22.28 17.08 7.38
C ALA A 239 -21.55 17.61 8.63
N GLY A 240 -21.92 17.20 9.85
CA GLY A 240 -21.35 17.73 11.09
C GLY A 240 -21.75 19.19 11.37
N ILE A 241 -22.97 19.57 11.02
CA ILE A 241 -23.52 20.92 11.24
C ILE A 241 -24.23 20.93 12.60
N VAL A 242 -23.56 21.50 13.59
CA VAL A 242 -24.04 21.61 14.98
C VAL A 242 -24.92 22.85 15.11
N HIS A 243 -26.23 22.69 15.10
CA HIS A 243 -27.18 23.78 15.33
C HIS A 243 -28.29 23.32 16.29
N PRO A 244 -28.75 24.13 17.25
CA PRO A 244 -29.85 23.77 18.16
C PRO A 244 -31.09 23.23 17.43
N ASP A 245 -31.52 23.91 16.36
CA ASP A 245 -32.64 23.51 15.51
C ASP A 245 -32.36 22.30 14.59
N ALA A 246 -31.10 21.87 14.45
CA ALA A 246 -30.77 20.64 13.72
C ALA A 246 -31.02 19.39 14.55
N VAL A 247 -31.13 19.57 15.86
CA VAL A 247 -31.12 18.51 16.86
C VAL A 247 -32.48 18.44 17.54
N ALA A 248 -33.10 19.59 17.85
CA ALA A 248 -34.43 19.67 18.45
C ALA A 248 -35.47 18.85 17.68
N ASP A 249 -36.20 17.98 18.39
CA ASP A 249 -37.28 17.12 17.91
C ASP A 249 -36.87 16.08 16.84
N SER A 250 -35.57 15.93 16.57
CA SER A 250 -35.03 14.97 15.60
C SER A 250 -34.59 13.63 16.23
N GLY A 251 -34.49 13.57 17.55
CA GLY A 251 -33.94 12.43 18.30
C GLY A 251 -32.41 12.30 18.18
N LEU A 252 -31.75 13.34 17.65
CA LEU A 252 -30.31 13.40 17.44
C LEU A 252 -29.52 14.01 18.60
N GLU A 253 -30.21 14.50 19.64
CA GLU A 253 -29.64 15.12 20.85
C GLU A 253 -28.64 14.20 21.55
N LYS A 254 -28.86 12.89 21.43
CA LYS A 254 -28.01 11.85 22.00
C LYS A 254 -26.71 11.60 21.23
N TYR A 255 -26.54 12.19 20.05
CA TYR A 255 -25.37 12.00 19.20
C TYR A 255 -24.52 13.27 19.16
N GLN A 256 -23.22 13.11 19.38
CA GLN A 256 -22.25 14.20 19.31
C GLN A 256 -21.93 14.52 17.84
N ILE A 257 -22.88 15.15 17.13
CA ILE A 257 -22.83 15.34 15.67
C ILE A 257 -21.58 16.10 15.17
N GLY A 258 -20.96 16.91 16.03
CA GLY A 258 -19.72 17.63 15.72
C GLY A 258 -18.44 16.78 15.79
N TRP A 259 -18.51 15.56 16.31
CA TRP A 259 -17.36 14.65 16.38
C TRP A 259 -17.05 14.06 15.01
N PHE A 260 -15.77 13.78 14.75
CA PHE A 260 -15.21 13.65 13.39
C PHE A 260 -15.28 14.95 12.59
N GLY A 261 -15.18 16.11 13.27
CA GLY A 261 -15.13 17.44 12.68
C GLY A 261 -16.49 18.15 12.54
N SER A 262 -16.64 19.27 13.23
CA SER A 262 -17.77 20.20 13.06
C SER A 262 -17.53 21.08 11.84
N MET A 263 -18.43 21.02 10.86
CA MET A 263 -18.36 21.83 9.64
C MET A 263 -19.19 23.11 9.73
N GLN A 264 -19.75 23.42 10.92
CA GLN A 264 -20.63 24.56 11.16
C GLN A 264 -20.04 25.90 10.68
N GLY A 265 -18.73 26.08 10.79
CA GLY A 265 -18.03 27.32 10.39
C GLY A 265 -17.99 27.58 8.87
N SER A 266 -18.40 26.62 8.03
CA SER A 266 -18.39 26.76 6.58
C SER A 266 -19.75 27.24 6.04
N GLY A 267 -19.99 28.55 6.05
CA GLY A 267 -21.30 29.13 5.71
C GLY A 267 -21.88 28.70 4.34
N SER A 268 -21.09 28.74 3.26
CA SER A 268 -21.55 28.28 1.93
C SER A 268 -21.92 26.80 1.94
N PHE A 269 -21.15 25.96 2.63
CA PHE A 269 -21.44 24.53 2.76
C PHE A 269 -22.70 24.30 3.59
N THR A 270 -22.84 24.98 4.74
CA THR A 270 -24.03 24.91 5.60
C THR A 270 -25.30 25.26 4.83
N LYS A 271 -25.24 26.26 3.94
CA LYS A 271 -26.36 26.64 3.07
C LYS A 271 -26.71 25.53 2.07
N LEU A 272 -25.71 24.91 1.42
CA LEU A 272 -25.94 23.80 0.49
C LEU A 272 -26.57 22.59 1.19
N ILE A 273 -26.13 22.29 2.42
CA ILE A 273 -26.69 21.19 3.21
C ILE A 273 -28.12 21.50 3.67
N ALA A 274 -28.39 22.73 4.13
CA ALA A 274 -29.74 23.14 4.54
C ALA A 274 -30.73 23.11 3.37
N ASN A 275 -30.28 23.46 2.17
CA ASN A 275 -31.09 23.46 0.94
C ASN A 275 -31.15 22.09 0.24
N LYS A 276 -30.50 21.06 0.79
CA LYS A 276 -30.36 19.73 0.16
C LYS A 276 -29.93 19.81 -1.30
N ASP A 277 -28.79 20.46 -1.58
CA ASP A 277 -28.31 20.63 -2.96
C ASP A 277 -28.07 19.26 -3.64
N GLY A 278 -28.79 19.01 -4.73
CA GLY A 278 -28.74 17.72 -5.44
C GLY A 278 -27.36 17.35 -5.99
N ARG A 279 -26.43 18.31 -6.17
CA ARG A 279 -25.05 18.01 -6.57
C ARG A 279 -24.25 17.38 -5.41
N ILE A 280 -24.51 17.80 -4.17
CA ILE A 280 -23.93 17.16 -2.98
C ILE A 280 -24.46 15.74 -2.82
N ALA A 281 -25.76 15.51 -3.03
CA ALA A 281 -26.33 14.17 -3.02
C ALA A 281 -25.67 13.27 -4.07
N LYS A 282 -25.58 13.74 -5.31
CA LYS A 282 -24.91 13.02 -6.41
C LYS A 282 -23.44 12.72 -6.11
N ALA A 283 -22.72 13.64 -5.47
CA ALA A 283 -21.34 13.43 -5.05
C ALA A 283 -21.26 12.26 -4.06
N ILE A 284 -22.05 12.27 -2.99
CA ILE A 284 -22.03 11.20 -1.98
C ILE A 284 -22.49 9.86 -2.57
N ASP A 285 -23.50 9.87 -3.44
CA ASP A 285 -24.07 8.67 -4.04
C ASP A 285 -23.14 8.01 -5.07
N CYS A 286 -22.19 8.75 -5.65
CA CYS A 286 -21.20 8.15 -6.55
C CYS A 286 -20.14 7.32 -5.82
N ILE A 287 -20.02 7.45 -4.50
CA ILE A 287 -19.13 6.61 -3.70
C ILE A 287 -19.82 5.27 -3.42
N PRO A 288 -19.21 4.12 -3.79
CA PRO A 288 -19.78 2.81 -3.56
C PRO A 288 -20.10 2.58 -2.07
N ARG A 289 -21.32 2.11 -1.79
CA ARG A 289 -21.74 1.79 -0.42
C ARG A 289 -21.03 0.57 0.16
N ARG A 290 -20.67 -0.40 -0.68
CA ARG A 290 -19.99 -1.65 -0.32
C ARG A 290 -18.91 -1.95 -1.35
N GLY A 291 -17.94 -2.78 -0.96
CA GLY A 291 -16.84 -3.17 -1.83
C GLY A 291 -15.74 -2.12 -1.91
N PRO A 292 -14.76 -2.33 -2.80
CA PRO A 292 -13.61 -1.44 -2.95
C PRO A 292 -14.07 -0.05 -3.44
N VAL A 293 -13.42 1.00 -2.90
CA VAL A 293 -13.52 2.35 -3.45
C VAL A 293 -12.27 2.61 -4.28
N ALA A 294 -12.43 2.95 -5.55
CA ALA A 294 -11.33 3.30 -6.44
C ALA A 294 -11.04 4.80 -6.41
N GLU A 295 -9.84 5.18 -6.83
CA GLU A 295 -9.48 6.60 -6.97
C GLU A 295 -10.41 7.34 -7.95
N ASN A 296 -10.87 6.65 -9.00
CA ASN A 296 -11.82 7.23 -9.94
C ASN A 296 -13.18 7.58 -9.29
N ASP A 297 -13.62 6.81 -8.28
CA ASP A 297 -14.83 7.13 -7.51
C ASP A 297 -14.62 8.41 -6.70
N PHE A 298 -13.44 8.55 -6.09
CA PHE A 298 -13.04 9.75 -5.35
C PHE A 298 -12.92 10.97 -6.27
N ASN A 299 -12.27 10.85 -7.42
CA ASN A 299 -12.13 11.94 -8.39
C ASN A 299 -13.50 12.40 -8.92
N ARG A 300 -14.41 11.45 -9.16
CA ARG A 300 -15.81 11.76 -9.52
C ARG A 300 -16.54 12.48 -8.39
N PHE A 301 -16.35 12.06 -7.14
CA PHE A 301 -16.89 12.76 -5.97
C PHE A 301 -16.37 14.20 -5.93
N CYS A 302 -15.06 14.43 -6.09
CA CYS A 302 -14.47 15.77 -6.06
C CYS A 302 -15.09 16.68 -7.12
N ALA A 303 -15.18 16.23 -8.37
CA ALA A 303 -15.79 17.01 -9.45
C ALA A 303 -17.25 17.38 -9.16
N LEU A 304 -18.06 16.44 -8.68
CA LEU A 304 -19.47 16.69 -8.34
C LEU A 304 -19.60 17.61 -7.12
N PHE A 305 -18.79 17.38 -6.08
CA PHE A 305 -18.78 18.19 -4.86
C PHE A 305 -18.40 19.64 -5.16
N GLU A 306 -17.31 19.87 -5.90
CA GLU A 306 -16.86 21.21 -6.27
C GLU A 306 -17.87 21.93 -7.16
N SER A 307 -18.55 21.19 -8.06
CA SER A 307 -19.62 21.76 -8.89
C SER A 307 -20.79 22.34 -8.09
N ALA A 308 -21.00 21.88 -6.84
CA ALA A 308 -22.03 22.40 -5.94
C ALA A 308 -21.75 23.84 -5.49
N PHE A 309 -20.48 24.26 -5.53
CA PHE A 309 -20.04 25.58 -5.08
C PHE A 309 -19.93 26.61 -6.21
N VAL A 310 -20.28 26.26 -7.45
CA VAL A 310 -20.33 27.24 -8.55
C VAL A 310 -21.27 28.39 -8.16
N GLY A 311 -20.75 29.62 -8.17
CA GLY A 311 -21.47 30.83 -7.74
C GLY A 311 -21.43 31.12 -6.23
N SER A 312 -20.74 30.30 -5.42
CA SER A 312 -20.51 30.55 -4.00
C SER A 312 -19.25 31.38 -3.77
N ALA A 313 -19.27 32.25 -2.75
CA ALA A 313 -18.11 33.07 -2.38
C ALA A 313 -16.89 32.26 -1.92
N ARG A 314 -17.08 31.00 -1.46
CA ARG A 314 -16.02 30.08 -1.05
C ARG A 314 -16.39 28.66 -1.46
N VAL A 315 -15.41 27.91 -1.97
CA VAL A 315 -15.54 26.47 -2.21
C VAL A 315 -15.45 25.71 -0.88
N GLY A 316 -16.21 24.63 -0.75
CA GLY A 316 -16.10 23.70 0.37
C GLY A 316 -14.66 23.20 0.47
N ARG A 317 -13.99 23.50 1.59
CA ARG A 317 -12.59 23.13 1.80
C ARG A 317 -12.48 21.61 2.04
N THR A 318 -11.26 21.06 1.97
CA THR A 318 -10.93 19.66 2.27
C THR A 318 -11.68 19.07 3.49
N PRO A 319 -11.85 19.80 4.63
CA PRO A 319 -12.60 19.25 5.77
C PRO A 319 -14.06 18.92 5.46
N THR A 320 -14.77 19.77 4.72
CA THR A 320 -16.18 19.54 4.39
C THR A 320 -16.38 18.34 3.46
N ALA A 321 -15.50 18.18 2.48
CA ALA A 321 -15.52 17.05 1.56
C ALA A 321 -15.17 15.73 2.28
N THR A 322 -14.05 15.71 2.99
CA THR A 322 -13.56 14.51 3.69
C THR A 322 -14.48 14.09 4.84
N ARG A 323 -15.22 15.03 5.45
CA ARG A 323 -16.32 14.74 6.37
C ARG A 323 -17.39 13.87 5.72
N LEU A 324 -17.95 14.32 4.59
CA LEU A 324 -19.01 13.57 3.90
C LEU A 324 -18.54 12.17 3.50
N LEU A 325 -17.31 12.08 2.97
CA LEU A 325 -16.66 10.82 2.60
C LEU A 325 -16.51 9.87 3.79
N ALA A 326 -15.93 10.34 4.90
CA ALA A 326 -15.71 9.55 6.11
C ALA A 326 -17.02 9.07 6.74
N MET A 327 -18.07 9.87 6.71
CA MET A 327 -19.38 9.43 7.23
C MET A 327 -20.04 8.39 6.33
N LYS A 328 -19.84 8.47 5.01
CA LYS A 328 -20.34 7.48 4.04
C LYS A 328 -19.58 6.16 4.08
N ARG A 329 -18.25 6.21 4.14
CA ARG A 329 -17.33 5.06 4.13
C ARG A 329 -16.27 5.22 5.22
N PRO A 330 -16.63 5.05 6.50
CA PRO A 330 -15.71 5.23 7.63
C PRO A 330 -14.61 4.16 7.68
N ASP A 331 -14.78 3.06 6.95
CA ASP A 331 -13.76 2.05 6.73
C ASP A 331 -12.65 2.50 5.77
N THR A 332 -12.93 3.51 4.91
CA THR A 332 -12.02 3.94 3.84
C THR A 332 -11.48 5.34 4.07
N PHE A 333 -12.32 6.29 4.49
CA PHE A 333 -11.96 7.71 4.51
C PHE A 333 -11.78 8.26 5.93
N VAL A 334 -10.84 9.20 6.04
CA VAL A 334 -10.55 9.97 7.24
C VAL A 334 -11.12 11.38 7.09
N CYS A 335 -11.93 11.85 8.03
CA CYS A 335 -12.31 13.26 8.03
C CYS A 335 -11.13 14.10 8.51
N VAL A 336 -10.54 14.92 7.63
CA VAL A 336 -9.44 15.81 8.03
C VAL A 336 -10.01 17.13 8.51
N ASN A 337 -9.64 17.55 9.70
CA ASN A 337 -10.09 18.80 10.31
C ASN A 337 -8.91 19.51 11.00
N ASN A 338 -9.16 20.70 11.56
CA ASN A 338 -8.08 21.47 12.20
C ASN A 338 -7.47 20.77 13.42
N GLY A 339 -8.22 19.94 14.13
CA GLY A 339 -7.76 19.22 15.33
C GLY A 339 -6.88 18.01 15.02
N ASN A 340 -6.97 17.42 13.81
CA ASN A 340 -6.19 16.23 13.46
C ASN A 340 -5.19 16.42 12.32
N LYS A 341 -5.30 17.49 11.52
CA LYS A 341 -4.52 17.64 10.29
C LYS A 341 -3.01 17.64 10.53
N SER A 342 -2.53 18.33 11.56
CA SER A 342 -1.10 18.45 11.83
C SER A 342 -0.50 17.10 12.20
N SER A 343 -1.14 16.36 13.11
CA SER A 343 -0.65 15.06 13.56
C SER A 343 -0.77 13.97 12.48
N LEU A 344 -1.82 14.02 11.66
CA LEU A 344 -1.92 13.17 10.46
C LEU A 344 -0.80 13.47 9.46
N ALA A 345 -0.48 14.74 9.26
CA ALA A 345 0.57 15.17 8.34
C ALA A 345 1.96 14.73 8.82
N GLU A 346 2.22 14.80 10.12
CA GLU A 346 3.42 14.25 10.74
C GLU A 346 3.50 12.73 10.56
N ALA A 347 2.44 12.00 10.92
CA ALA A 347 2.38 10.54 10.84
C ALA A 347 2.49 9.99 9.41
N LEU A 348 2.16 10.78 8.40
CA LEU A 348 2.20 10.40 6.98
C LEU A 348 3.28 11.16 6.19
N HIS A 349 4.16 11.90 6.88
CA HIS A 349 5.30 12.62 6.32
C HIS A 349 4.95 13.56 5.15
N PHE A 350 3.95 14.42 5.34
CA PHE A 350 3.65 15.52 4.41
C PHE A 350 3.49 16.87 5.14
N SER A 351 3.57 17.98 4.38
CA SER A 351 3.34 19.31 4.96
C SER A 351 1.83 19.62 5.11
N PRO A 352 1.33 19.94 6.31
CA PRO A 352 -0.11 20.15 6.56
C PRO A 352 -0.70 21.38 5.84
N SER A 353 0.13 22.33 5.40
CA SER A 353 -0.31 23.49 4.62
C SER A 353 -0.56 23.16 3.14
N THR A 354 -0.01 22.04 2.67
CA THR A 354 -0.08 21.64 1.25
C THR A 354 -1.19 20.63 0.96
N LEU A 355 -1.90 20.15 1.98
CA LEU A 355 -3.03 19.27 1.84
C LEU A 355 -4.23 20.02 1.25
N ARG A 356 -4.75 19.49 0.15
CA ARG A 356 -5.91 19.95 -0.60
C ARG A 356 -6.81 18.76 -0.89
N LEU A 357 -7.99 19.01 -1.45
CA LEU A 357 -8.91 17.93 -1.80
C LEU A 357 -8.36 17.07 -2.94
N ASP A 358 -7.79 17.69 -3.98
CA ASP A 358 -7.21 17.01 -5.15
C ASP A 358 -6.08 16.01 -4.81
N ASN A 359 -5.29 16.28 -3.76
CA ASN A 359 -4.19 15.42 -3.34
C ASN A 359 -4.45 14.63 -2.05
N TYR A 360 -5.68 14.67 -1.52
CA TYR A 360 -6.05 13.94 -0.31
C TYR A 360 -5.90 12.42 -0.47
N TRP A 361 -6.24 11.90 -1.66
CA TRP A 361 -6.13 10.48 -1.95
C TRP A 361 -4.68 10.00 -1.86
N GLU A 362 -3.78 10.60 -2.63
CA GLU A 362 -2.33 10.31 -2.65
C GLU A 362 -1.70 10.44 -1.25
N ARG A 363 -2.11 11.44 -0.47
CA ARG A 363 -1.42 11.80 0.79
C ARG A 363 -1.92 11.06 2.01
N ILE A 364 -3.17 10.60 2.00
CA ILE A 364 -3.80 9.97 3.16
C ILE A 364 -4.31 8.59 2.82
N ILE A 365 -5.12 8.46 1.77
CA ILE A 365 -5.79 7.20 1.47
C ILE A 365 -4.82 6.14 0.95
N GLU A 366 -3.92 6.49 0.05
CA GLU A 366 -2.93 5.53 -0.47
C GLU A 366 -1.97 5.03 0.62
N PRO A 367 -1.38 5.89 1.48
CA PRO A 367 -0.50 5.43 2.56
C PRO A 367 -1.22 4.56 3.59
N ILE A 368 -2.40 4.96 4.10
CA ILE A 368 -3.08 4.16 5.12
C ILE A 368 -3.55 2.80 4.58
N ARG A 369 -3.81 2.69 3.27
CA ARG A 369 -4.08 1.40 2.61
C ARG A 369 -2.89 0.45 2.64
N LEU A 370 -1.67 0.95 2.89
CA LEU A 370 -0.47 0.14 3.12
C LEU A 370 -0.30 -0.28 4.59
N ALA A 371 -1.15 0.20 5.50
CA ALA A 371 -1.02 -0.07 6.91
C ALA A 371 -1.41 -1.51 7.27
N GLN A 372 -0.73 -2.09 8.26
CA GLN A 372 -1.05 -3.44 8.74
C GLN A 372 -2.46 -3.50 9.35
N TRP A 373 -2.82 -2.55 10.23
CA TRP A 373 -4.17 -2.46 10.80
C TRP A 373 -5.28 -2.29 9.75
N TYR A 374 -4.99 -1.62 8.62
CA TYR A 374 -6.00 -1.40 7.58
C TYR A 374 -6.32 -2.69 6.82
N ASN A 375 -5.30 -3.54 6.62
CA ASN A 375 -5.40 -4.81 5.91
C ASN A 375 -5.60 -6.02 6.84
N ALA A 376 -5.67 -5.80 8.15
CA ALA A 376 -5.96 -6.86 9.11
C ALA A 376 -7.32 -7.52 8.79
N PRO A 377 -7.44 -8.85 8.94
CA PRO A 377 -8.72 -9.51 8.77
C PRO A 377 -9.74 -8.92 9.75
N ARG A 378 -10.99 -8.81 9.31
CA ARG A 378 -12.07 -8.31 10.18
C ARG A 378 -12.17 -9.23 11.41
N PRO A 379 -11.99 -8.72 12.63
CA PRO A 379 -12.01 -9.54 13.84
C PRO A 379 -13.42 -10.06 14.13
N GLU A 380 -13.50 -11.13 14.90
CA GLU A 380 -14.75 -11.60 15.51
C GLU A 380 -15.04 -10.81 16.80
N GLY A 381 -16.32 -10.65 17.16
CA GLY A 381 -16.72 -10.04 18.43
C GLY A 381 -16.71 -8.51 18.45
N ASN A 382 -16.30 -7.92 19.58
CA ASN A 382 -16.58 -6.52 19.92
C ASN A 382 -15.84 -5.49 19.06
N ASP A 383 -14.70 -5.85 18.47
CA ASP A 383 -13.91 -4.93 17.63
C ASP A 383 -14.35 -4.94 16.15
N ALA A 384 -15.27 -5.83 15.79
CA ALA A 384 -15.72 -6.00 14.42
C ALA A 384 -16.35 -4.72 13.84
N GLU A 385 -17.07 -3.97 14.66
CA GLU A 385 -17.65 -2.70 14.27
C GLU A 385 -16.61 -1.59 14.13
N ALA A 386 -15.59 -1.57 15.00
CA ALA A 386 -14.48 -0.63 14.88
C ALA A 386 -13.71 -0.88 13.58
N TRP A 387 -13.58 -2.14 13.16
CA TRP A 387 -13.00 -2.49 11.86
C TRP A 387 -13.80 -1.93 10.68
N ASP A 388 -15.13 -1.93 10.77
CA ASP A 388 -16.03 -1.33 9.77
C ASP A 388 -15.95 0.22 9.75
N GLY A 389 -15.29 0.84 10.73
CA GLY A 389 -15.06 2.29 10.84
C GLY A 389 -13.59 2.71 10.94
N ARG A 390 -12.65 1.80 10.64
CA ARG A 390 -11.23 1.91 11.01
C ARG A 390 -10.53 3.17 10.49
N ALA A 391 -10.81 3.61 9.27
CA ALA A 391 -10.16 4.81 8.74
C ALA A 391 -10.64 6.08 9.46
N ALA A 392 -11.95 6.20 9.71
CA ALA A 392 -12.51 7.33 10.44
C ALA A 392 -11.97 7.42 11.87
N LEU A 393 -11.67 6.28 12.51
CA LEU A 393 -11.08 6.20 13.85
C LEU A 393 -9.66 6.76 13.96
N LEU A 394 -8.98 7.09 12.85
CA LEU A 394 -7.77 7.92 12.91
C LEU A 394 -8.06 9.28 13.56
N ASP A 395 -9.29 9.79 13.50
CA ASP A 395 -9.69 10.98 14.26
C ASP A 395 -9.69 10.73 15.79
N ALA A 396 -9.91 9.51 16.29
CA ALA A 396 -9.77 9.22 17.72
C ALA A 396 -8.31 9.23 18.19
N ILE A 397 -7.39 8.85 17.30
CA ILE A 397 -5.95 8.78 17.58
C ILE A 397 -5.30 10.17 17.49
N TYR A 398 -5.65 10.94 16.46
CA TYR A 398 -4.89 12.15 16.08
C TYR A 398 -5.60 13.47 16.36
N TYR A 399 -6.84 13.47 16.85
CA TYR A 399 -7.54 14.70 17.20
C TYR A 399 -7.09 15.22 18.56
N HIS A 400 -6.55 16.45 18.57
CA HIS A 400 -6.11 17.17 19.77
C HIS A 400 -6.71 18.56 19.88
#